data_AF-A0ABD3LE48-F1
#
_entry.id   AF-A0ABD3LE48-F1
#
_cell.length_a   1.000
_cell.length_b   1.000
_cell.length_c   1.000
_cell.angle_alpha   90.00
_cell.angle_beta   90.00
_cell.angle_gamma   90.00
#
_symmetry.space_group_name_H-M   'P 1'
#
loop_
_entity.id
_entity.type
_entity.pdbx_description
1 polymer ?
#
loop_
_entity_poly.entity_id
_entity_poly.type
_entity_poly.pdbx_seq_one_letter_code
_entity_poly.pdbx_strand_id
1 'polypeptide(L)'
;MGDDRARVHSVLKAEALFSARRAPLTASYNDRIRPLLDAIDRLQNLIDRLPTIVVMVDKTGKRTLAVVTKADKAPEGLLEKVTADDVNIGLGYVCVRNRNGGEKYEEARLEEAKLFDTHPLLCKIDKSIVGVPVLAQKLTQIQAAMMAKCLPEIVKKINDKLNANVAELKKLPKNLSSVEEAMAAFMQILCLAKESLRKIFLRGEFDEYPEEKNMHCKARLVEMLNQYSHELQYCAENDPRANFLLEELEVLEEAKGMWLPNFLPRTAFLTLLQRKLQSSTRRAASSLINKMKEKAMDRIMEFVEMEKLTDYTCNPEYMLEWNNLMSQQNIFMDAINDVLKPSNIVLQGIGEVDVGNLRHRKQQIQEAFYLKMRITAYWKIVLRRFVDSMALHLLFSVQNLVNNEMEKEIVGHLIGPNGSGSMERILEEAPPVAAKRDKLNRSIKLLRESAKVVAKIMDRIATDGEYSD
;
A
#
# COMPACT_ATOMS: atom_id res chain seq x y z
N MET A 1 51.21 10.95 -24.70
CA MET A 1 50.11 11.72 -25.33
C MET A 1 48.91 11.55 -24.41
N GLY A 2 48.81 12.36 -23.36
CA GLY A 2 48.06 13.62 -23.32
C GLY A 2 46.97 13.47 -22.25
N ASP A 3 47.38 13.45 -20.99
CA ASP A 3 47.19 14.54 -20.00
C ASP A 3 45.74 14.62 -19.47
N ASP A 4 45.40 13.63 -18.64
CA ASP A 4 44.32 13.70 -17.64
C ASP A 4 44.85 14.52 -16.45
N ARG A 5 44.64 15.84 -16.52
CA ARG A 5 44.79 16.74 -15.37
C ARG A 5 43.52 17.57 -15.16
N ALA A 6 43.06 17.55 -13.91
CA ALA A 6 42.11 18.49 -13.29
C ALA A 6 40.60 18.29 -13.56
N ARG A 7 40.06 17.15 -13.13
CA ARG A 7 38.67 17.01 -12.67
C ARG A 7 38.59 16.90 -11.13
N VAL A 8 39.15 17.87 -10.41
CA VAL A 8 38.82 18.12 -8.98
C VAL A 8 39.03 19.60 -8.68
N HIS A 9 38.06 20.45 -9.05
CA HIS A 9 37.75 21.72 -8.36
C HIS A 9 36.62 22.47 -9.09
N SER A 10 35.36 22.07 -8.87
CA SER A 10 34.21 22.92 -9.20
C SER A 10 33.08 22.83 -8.18
N VAL A 11 33.37 22.39 -6.95
CA VAL A 11 32.40 22.35 -5.84
C VAL A 11 32.64 23.46 -4.81
N LEU A 12 33.68 24.29 -4.91
CA LEU A 12 33.94 25.33 -3.91
C LEU A 12 34.34 26.67 -4.56
N LYS A 13 33.33 27.48 -4.93
CA LYS A 13 33.36 28.95 -4.72
C LYS A 13 32.01 29.65 -4.90
N ALA A 14 30.89 28.96 -4.61
CA ALA A 14 29.62 29.61 -4.29
C ALA A 14 29.46 29.91 -2.78
N GLU A 15 30.42 29.48 -1.94
CA GLU A 15 30.41 29.70 -0.48
C GLU A 15 31.25 30.90 0.00
N ALA A 16 31.75 31.76 -0.89
CA ALA A 16 32.48 32.97 -0.50
C ALA A 16 31.61 34.25 -0.44
N LEU A 17 30.30 34.15 -0.69
CA LEU A 17 29.34 35.28 -0.61
C LEU A 17 28.47 35.27 0.66
N PHE A 18 28.62 34.29 1.54
CA PHE A 18 27.97 34.25 2.86
C PHE A 18 28.99 33.89 3.95
N SER A 19 30.04 34.69 4.08
CA SER A 19 30.79 34.77 5.33
C SER A 19 31.15 36.21 5.65
N ALA A 20 30.12 37.06 5.72
CA ALA A 20 30.18 38.19 6.65
C ALA A 20 30.09 37.60 8.07
N ARG A 21 31.20 37.03 8.57
CA ARG A 21 31.37 36.86 10.02
C ARG A 21 31.13 38.24 10.62
N ARG A 22 30.11 38.37 11.48
CA ARG A 22 29.89 39.56 12.30
C ARG A 22 31.21 39.87 13.00
N ALA A 23 31.89 40.92 12.54
CA ALA A 23 33.06 41.41 13.24
C ALA A 23 32.62 41.84 14.66
N PRO A 24 33.39 41.52 15.71
CA PRO A 24 33.07 41.94 17.07
C PRO A 24 32.89 43.47 17.10
N LEU A 25 31.96 43.94 17.93
CA LEU A 25 31.62 45.37 18.10
C LEU A 25 32.79 46.26 18.60
N THR A 26 33.98 45.69 18.81
CA THR A 26 35.17 46.36 19.38
C THR A 26 36.31 46.62 18.39
N ALA A 27 36.16 46.34 17.09
CA ALA A 27 37.19 46.66 16.10
C ALA A 27 37.21 48.16 15.74
N SER A 28 38.42 48.74 15.71
CA SER A 28 38.69 50.17 15.47
C SER A 28 38.12 50.67 14.14
N TYR A 29 37.70 51.95 14.13
CA TYR A 29 37.01 52.64 13.03
C TYR A 29 37.74 52.49 11.66
N ASN A 30 39.08 52.38 11.67
CA ASN A 30 39.90 52.24 10.46
C ASN A 30 39.81 50.86 9.77
N ASP A 31 39.52 49.78 10.50
CA ASP A 31 39.41 48.42 9.92
C ASP A 31 38.06 48.18 9.23
N ARG A 32 37.05 49.02 9.52
CA ARG A 32 35.71 48.94 8.89
C ARG A 32 35.63 49.64 7.53
N ILE A 33 36.47 50.65 7.28
CA ILE A 33 36.37 51.49 6.06
C ILE A 33 37.27 50.97 4.94
N ARG A 34 38.37 50.28 5.26
CA ARG A 34 39.29 49.70 4.25
C ARG A 34 38.60 48.74 3.27
N PRO A 35 37.72 47.82 3.69
CA PRO A 35 36.99 46.96 2.75
C PRO A 35 36.00 47.73 1.85
N LEU A 36 35.46 48.85 2.33
CA LEU A 36 34.60 49.74 1.53
C LEU A 36 35.42 50.56 0.52
N LEU A 37 36.60 51.05 0.91
CA LEU A 37 37.54 51.70 -0.02
C LEU A 37 38.08 50.72 -1.06
N ASP A 38 38.41 49.48 -0.67
CA ASP A 38 38.83 48.41 -1.57
C ASP A 38 37.68 47.95 -2.49
N ALA A 39 36.43 48.00 -2.02
CA ALA A 39 35.24 47.79 -2.85
C ALA A 39 34.98 48.95 -3.82
N ILE A 40 35.29 50.19 -3.44
CA ILE A 40 35.19 51.38 -4.29
C ILE A 40 36.29 51.37 -5.37
N ASP A 41 37.52 50.98 -5.04
CA ASP A 41 38.63 50.78 -6.00
C ASP A 41 38.34 49.62 -6.97
N ARG A 42 37.69 48.56 -6.48
CA ARG A 42 37.20 47.46 -7.33
C ARG A 42 36.01 47.87 -8.20
N LEU A 43 35.14 48.77 -7.73
CA LEU A 43 34.06 49.37 -8.52
C LEU A 43 34.61 50.30 -9.61
N GLN A 44 35.67 51.05 -9.33
CA GLN A 44 36.37 51.87 -10.33
C GLN A 44 37.04 51.02 -11.41
N ASN A 45 37.74 49.94 -11.03
CA ASN A 45 38.29 48.97 -11.99
C ASN A 45 37.22 48.17 -12.76
N LEU A 46 35.97 48.14 -12.29
CA LEU A 46 34.85 47.51 -12.99
C LEU A 46 34.36 48.37 -14.17
N ILE A 47 34.56 49.69 -14.13
CA ILE A 47 34.13 50.62 -15.17
C ILE A 47 34.85 50.33 -16.49
N ASP A 48 36.13 49.97 -16.44
CA ASP A 48 36.92 49.60 -17.63
C ASP A 48 36.59 48.20 -18.19
N ARG A 49 35.91 47.35 -17.41
CA ARG A 49 35.55 45.96 -17.78
C ARG A 49 34.06 45.76 -18.08
N LEU A 50 33.23 46.79 -17.90
CA LEU A 50 31.79 46.78 -18.21
C LEU A 50 31.48 46.32 -19.64
N PRO A 51 32.18 46.78 -20.70
CA PRO A 51 31.92 46.31 -22.06
C PRO A 51 32.16 44.80 -22.20
N THR A 52 33.18 44.28 -21.53
CA THR A 52 33.55 42.86 -21.58
C THR A 52 32.53 41.97 -20.86
N ILE A 53 31.95 42.42 -19.75
CA ILE A 53 30.94 41.67 -18.98
C ILE A 53 29.59 41.64 -19.72
N VAL A 54 29.21 42.76 -20.35
CA VAL A 54 27.97 42.85 -21.14
C VAL A 54 28.02 41.91 -22.34
N VAL A 55 29.12 41.88 -23.08
CA VAL A 55 29.34 40.96 -24.21
C VAL A 55 29.37 39.49 -23.78
N MET A 56 29.81 39.20 -22.54
CA MET A 56 29.88 37.82 -22.01
C MET A 56 28.51 37.25 -21.64
N VAL A 57 27.55 38.10 -21.25
CA VAL A 57 26.19 37.71 -20.83
C VAL A 57 25.19 37.84 -21.98
N ASP A 58 25.32 38.83 -22.86
CA ASP A 58 24.48 39.04 -24.06
C ASP A 58 25.36 39.22 -25.30
N LYS A 59 25.80 38.09 -25.89
CA LYS A 59 26.64 38.05 -27.10
C LYS A 59 26.02 38.73 -28.33
N THR A 60 24.71 38.98 -28.30
CA THR A 60 23.96 39.53 -29.44
C THR A 60 23.52 40.98 -29.24
N GLY A 61 23.74 41.56 -28.05
CA GLY A 61 23.30 42.93 -27.72
C GLY A 61 21.78 43.14 -27.68
N LYS A 62 20.95 42.14 -28.02
CA LYS A 62 19.49 42.27 -28.23
C LYS A 62 18.71 42.68 -26.99
N ARG A 63 19.27 42.54 -25.79
CA ARG A 63 18.64 42.90 -24.52
C ARG A 63 19.45 43.93 -23.72
N THR A 64 20.36 44.63 -24.40
CA THR A 64 21.29 45.59 -23.80
C THR A 64 20.94 46.99 -24.28
N LEU A 65 20.78 47.93 -23.34
CA LEU A 65 20.60 49.36 -23.58
C LEU A 65 21.85 50.09 -23.06
N ALA A 66 22.51 50.89 -23.89
CA ALA A 66 23.64 51.71 -23.45
C ALA A 66 23.16 53.08 -22.96
N VAL A 67 23.54 53.43 -21.73
CA VAL A 67 23.27 54.76 -21.16
C VAL A 67 24.58 55.52 -21.06
N VAL A 68 24.73 56.58 -21.87
CA VAL A 68 25.89 57.45 -21.84
C VAL A 68 25.64 58.59 -20.87
N THR A 69 26.39 58.60 -19.77
CA THR A 69 26.26 59.62 -18.72
C THR A 69 27.33 60.71 -18.87
N LYS A 70 27.03 61.92 -18.37
CA LYS A 70 27.94 63.08 -18.40
C LYS A 70 28.30 63.54 -19.82
N ALA A 71 27.29 63.61 -20.70
CA ALA A 71 27.44 64.11 -22.07
C ALA A 71 27.99 65.56 -22.16
N ASP A 72 27.98 66.30 -21.05
CA ASP A 72 28.51 67.65 -20.89
C ASP A 72 30.05 67.73 -20.84
N LYS A 73 30.75 66.67 -20.40
CA LYS A 73 32.21 66.74 -20.12
C LYS A 73 33.11 66.35 -21.28
N ALA A 74 32.59 65.59 -22.24
CA ALA A 74 33.33 65.14 -23.42
C ALA A 74 32.37 64.95 -24.61
N PRO A 75 31.92 66.04 -25.25
CA PRO A 75 30.98 65.99 -26.38
C PRO A 75 31.65 65.57 -27.70
N GLU A 76 32.99 65.63 -27.79
CA GLU A 76 33.77 65.31 -28.98
C GLU A 76 33.80 63.80 -29.25
N GLY A 77 33.38 63.38 -30.45
CA GLY A 77 33.31 61.97 -30.87
C GLY A 77 32.10 61.17 -30.31
N LEU A 78 31.22 61.78 -29.52
CA LEU A 78 30.02 61.11 -28.99
C LEU A 78 28.98 60.83 -30.07
N LEU A 79 28.74 61.80 -30.96
CA LEU A 79 27.80 61.66 -32.08
C LEU A 79 28.21 60.49 -32.98
N GLU A 80 29.50 60.38 -33.33
CA GLU A 80 30.02 59.32 -34.20
C GLU A 80 29.84 57.94 -33.57
N LYS A 81 30.17 57.77 -32.28
CA LYS A 81 30.00 56.50 -31.55
C LYS A 81 28.56 56.05 -31.39
N VAL A 82 27.63 57.00 -31.21
CA VAL A 82 26.21 56.73 -31.04
C VAL A 82 25.53 56.44 -32.39
N THR A 83 25.96 57.10 -33.47
CA THR A 83 25.41 56.90 -34.81
C THR A 83 26.01 55.68 -35.52
N ALA A 84 27.27 55.32 -35.26
CA ALA A 84 27.93 54.17 -35.88
C ALA A 84 27.58 52.82 -35.21
N ASP A 85 26.95 52.83 -34.04
CA ASP A 85 26.68 51.63 -33.20
C ASP A 85 27.91 50.71 -33.08
N ASP A 86 29.07 51.29 -32.75
CA ASP A 86 30.37 50.60 -32.72
C ASP A 86 30.41 49.38 -31.78
N VAL A 87 29.45 49.25 -30.85
CA VAL A 87 29.36 48.19 -29.83
C VAL A 87 28.20 47.21 -30.10
N ASN A 88 27.46 47.35 -31.22
CA ASN A 88 26.37 46.47 -31.66
C ASN A 88 25.31 46.26 -30.56
N ILE A 89 24.70 47.37 -30.10
CA ILE A 89 23.77 47.39 -28.97
C ILE A 89 22.33 47.38 -29.48
N GLY A 90 21.68 46.23 -29.37
CA GLY A 90 20.39 45.96 -29.98
C GLY A 90 19.18 46.75 -29.45
N LEU A 91 19.27 47.40 -28.27
CA LEU A 91 18.24 48.35 -27.78
C LEU A 91 18.66 49.82 -27.95
N GLY A 92 19.82 50.08 -28.55
CA GLY A 92 20.36 51.40 -28.87
C GLY A 92 21.03 52.12 -27.69
N TYR A 93 21.27 53.42 -27.89
CA TYR A 93 21.92 54.33 -26.94
C TYR A 93 20.94 55.37 -26.44
N VAL A 94 21.14 55.82 -25.19
CA VAL A 94 20.49 57.00 -24.64
C VAL A 94 21.52 57.87 -23.93
N CYS A 95 21.59 59.15 -24.30
CA CYS A 95 22.51 60.11 -23.69
C CYS A 95 21.80 60.91 -22.60
N VAL A 96 22.42 61.04 -21.43
CA VAL A 96 21.86 61.77 -20.29
C VAL A 96 22.89 62.71 -19.65
N ARG A 97 22.41 63.85 -19.15
CA ARG A 97 23.17 64.76 -18.29
C ARG A 97 22.86 64.43 -16.84
N ASN A 98 23.90 64.18 -16.04
CA ASN A 98 23.72 63.98 -14.61
C ASN A 98 23.58 65.33 -13.89
N ARG A 99 22.89 65.31 -12.75
CA ARG A 99 22.74 66.46 -11.86
C ARG A 99 24.11 66.94 -11.35
N ASN A 100 24.37 68.24 -11.45
CA ASN A 100 25.52 68.85 -10.79
C ASN A 100 25.18 69.19 -9.33
N GLY A 101 26.16 69.09 -8.43
CA GLY A 101 25.96 69.03 -6.97
C GLY A 101 25.19 70.18 -6.30
N GLY A 102 24.86 71.25 -7.02
CA GLY A 102 24.08 72.41 -6.52
C GLY A 102 22.70 72.64 -7.15
N GLU A 103 22.31 71.91 -8.20
CA GLU A 103 21.03 72.13 -8.92
C GLU A 103 19.87 71.38 -8.24
N LYS A 104 18.59 71.80 -8.37
CA LYS A 104 17.43 70.96 -8.03
C LYS A 104 17.06 69.98 -9.16
N TYR A 105 16.20 69.00 -8.89
CA TYR A 105 15.79 67.99 -9.89
C TYR A 105 15.13 68.59 -11.14
N GLU A 106 14.18 69.53 -10.96
CA GLU A 106 13.51 70.19 -12.07
C GLU A 106 14.45 71.11 -12.85
N GLU A 107 15.33 71.83 -12.14
CA GLU A 107 16.37 72.68 -12.74
C GLU A 107 17.35 71.84 -13.57
N ALA A 108 17.77 70.67 -13.07
CA ALA A 108 18.65 69.75 -13.79
C ALA A 108 17.99 69.22 -15.08
N ARG A 109 16.66 69.03 -15.11
CA ARG A 109 15.95 68.63 -16.33
C ARG A 109 15.85 69.74 -17.36
N LEU A 110 15.65 70.97 -16.89
CA LEU A 110 15.62 72.14 -17.76
C LEU A 110 17.01 72.40 -18.38
N GLU A 111 18.06 72.27 -17.58
CA GLU A 111 19.45 72.40 -18.04
C GLU A 111 19.90 71.23 -18.93
N GLU A 112 19.39 70.02 -18.70
CA GLU A 112 19.57 68.88 -19.62
C GLU A 112 18.94 69.18 -20.99
N ALA A 113 17.69 69.63 -21.02
CA ALA A 113 17.02 69.98 -22.28
C ALA A 113 17.75 71.12 -23.01
N LYS A 114 18.16 72.18 -22.29
CA LYS A 114 18.96 73.28 -22.85
C LYS A 114 20.28 72.78 -23.42
N LEU A 115 20.98 71.88 -22.74
CA LEU A 115 22.26 71.33 -23.21
C LEU A 115 22.09 70.62 -24.57
N PHE A 116 21.07 69.77 -24.69
CA PHE A 116 20.81 69.03 -25.93
C PHE A 116 20.21 69.91 -27.04
N ASP A 117 19.54 71.03 -26.74
CA ASP A 117 19.03 71.94 -27.77
C ASP A 117 20.07 72.98 -28.25
N THR A 118 20.93 73.48 -27.36
CA THR A 118 21.81 74.64 -27.66
C THR A 118 23.26 74.27 -28.00
N HIS A 119 23.74 73.10 -27.61
CA HIS A 119 25.15 72.74 -27.78
C HIS A 119 25.46 72.33 -29.25
N PRO A 120 26.48 72.93 -29.92
CA PRO A 120 26.74 72.77 -31.37
C PRO A 120 26.92 71.33 -31.88
N LEU A 121 27.37 70.42 -31.02
CA LEU A 121 27.61 69.01 -31.34
C LEU A 121 26.50 68.07 -30.85
N LEU A 122 25.77 68.43 -29.78
CA LEU A 122 24.77 67.57 -29.16
C LEU A 122 23.37 67.82 -29.72
N CYS A 123 23.10 69.01 -30.27
CA CYS A 123 21.85 69.34 -30.96
C CYS A 123 21.64 68.57 -32.27
N LYS A 124 22.71 67.96 -32.78
CA LYS A 124 22.68 67.10 -33.96
C LYS A 124 22.27 65.66 -33.64
N ILE A 125 22.23 65.28 -32.36
CA ILE A 125 21.76 63.97 -31.91
C ILE A 125 20.23 63.97 -31.94
N ASP A 126 19.63 62.86 -32.37
CA ASP A 126 18.17 62.73 -32.47
C ASP A 126 17.49 62.92 -31.09
N LYS A 127 16.40 63.69 -31.05
CA LYS A 127 15.61 63.97 -29.84
C LYS A 127 15.03 62.70 -29.19
N SER A 128 14.88 61.62 -29.95
CA SER A 128 14.38 60.31 -29.51
C SER A 128 15.41 59.45 -28.73
N ILE A 129 16.65 59.93 -28.59
CA ILE A 129 17.73 59.21 -27.89
C ILE A 129 18.45 60.08 -26.83
N VAL A 130 17.91 61.25 -26.50
CA VAL A 130 18.51 62.17 -25.53
C VAL A 130 17.55 62.51 -24.40
N GLY A 131 18.09 62.58 -23.18
CA GLY A 131 17.38 63.02 -21.99
C GLY A 131 16.82 61.91 -21.10
N VAL A 132 16.72 62.21 -19.80
CA VAL A 132 16.18 61.27 -18.81
C VAL A 132 14.70 60.90 -19.05
N PRO A 133 13.80 61.78 -19.53
CA PRO A 133 12.42 61.40 -19.84
C PRO A 133 12.33 60.30 -20.90
N VAL A 134 13.13 60.41 -21.96
CA VAL A 134 13.22 59.43 -23.05
C VAL A 134 13.80 58.11 -22.54
N LEU A 135 14.82 58.17 -21.67
CA LEU A 135 15.35 56.98 -21.00
C LEU A 135 14.27 56.25 -20.18
N ALA A 136 13.50 56.98 -19.37
CA ALA A 136 12.45 56.41 -18.54
C ALA A 136 11.33 55.77 -19.40
N GLN A 137 10.95 56.42 -20.50
CA GLN A 137 9.97 55.89 -21.45
C GLN A 137 10.48 54.61 -22.11
N LYS A 138 11.71 54.62 -22.64
CA LYS A 138 12.32 53.43 -23.26
C LYS A 138 12.45 52.26 -22.28
N LEU A 139 12.90 52.51 -21.04
CA LEU A 139 12.96 51.47 -20.01
C LEU A 139 11.59 50.86 -19.71
N THR A 140 10.55 51.70 -19.64
CA THR A 140 9.17 51.25 -19.41
C THR A 140 8.67 50.39 -20.57
N GLN A 141 8.92 50.80 -21.82
CA GLN A 141 8.55 50.02 -23.02
C GLN A 141 9.31 48.68 -23.08
N ILE A 142 10.61 48.68 -22.79
CA ILE A 142 11.43 47.46 -22.74
C ILE A 142 10.89 46.51 -21.66
N GLN A 143 10.58 47.02 -20.47
CA GLN A 143 10.00 46.22 -19.39
C GLN A 143 8.63 45.64 -19.78
N ALA A 144 7.75 46.44 -20.38
CA ALA A 144 6.44 46.01 -20.85
C ALA A 144 6.54 44.91 -21.93
N ALA A 145 7.43 45.08 -22.92
CA ALA A 145 7.65 44.09 -23.98
C ALA A 145 8.24 42.78 -23.43
N MET A 146 9.17 42.87 -22.46
CA MET A 146 9.70 41.70 -21.77
C MET A 146 8.60 40.96 -20.99
N MET A 147 7.74 41.70 -20.28
CA MET A 147 6.60 41.13 -19.56
C MET A 147 5.61 40.45 -20.51
N ALA A 148 5.22 41.11 -21.61
CA ALA A 148 4.32 40.56 -22.61
C ALA A 148 4.82 39.24 -23.21
N LYS A 149 6.15 39.10 -23.37
CA LYS A 149 6.76 37.87 -23.90
C LYS A 149 6.79 36.72 -22.89
N CYS A 150 6.95 36.99 -21.60
CA CYS A 150 7.08 35.93 -20.58
C CYS A 150 5.74 35.55 -19.92
N LEU A 151 4.74 36.43 -19.93
CA LEU A 151 3.41 36.19 -19.34
C LEU A 151 2.70 34.95 -19.90
N PRO A 152 2.66 34.67 -21.22
CA PRO A 152 2.02 33.47 -21.75
C PRO A 152 2.63 32.17 -21.21
N GLU A 153 3.96 32.13 -21.05
CA GLU A 153 4.66 30.97 -20.49
C GLU A 153 4.33 30.79 -19.00
N ILE A 154 4.23 31.90 -18.26
CA ILE A 154 3.81 31.89 -16.85
C ILE A 154 2.38 31.36 -16.72
N VAL A 155 1.44 31.84 -17.54
CA VAL A 155 0.04 31.34 -17.55
C VAL A 155 0.02 29.84 -17.82
N LYS A 156 0.76 29.37 -18.83
CA LYS A 156 0.86 27.95 -19.16
C LYS A 156 1.38 27.15 -17.97
N LYS A 157 2.49 27.56 -17.34
CA LYS A 157 3.07 26.90 -16.16
C LYS A 157 2.11 26.87 -14.97
N ILE A 158 1.35 27.95 -14.74
CA ILE A 158 0.33 28.00 -13.68
C ILE A 158 -0.77 26.98 -13.96
N ASN A 159 -1.30 26.96 -15.19
CA ASN A 159 -2.36 26.03 -15.58
C ASN A 159 -1.92 24.58 -15.55
N ASP A 160 -0.72 24.27 -16.04
CA ASP A 160 -0.14 22.92 -16.00
C ASP A 160 -0.02 22.42 -14.55
N LYS A 161 0.51 23.27 -13.65
CA LYS A 161 0.66 22.94 -12.23
C LYS A 161 -0.70 22.85 -11.51
N LEU A 162 -1.66 23.69 -11.88
CA LEU A 162 -3.02 23.66 -11.35
C LEU A 162 -3.71 22.34 -11.73
N ASN A 163 -3.63 21.95 -12.99
CA ASN A 163 -4.20 20.70 -13.49
C ASN A 163 -3.54 19.48 -12.84
N ALA A 164 -2.21 19.47 -12.69
CA ALA A 164 -1.49 18.42 -11.99
C ALA A 164 -1.96 18.28 -10.52
N ASN A 165 -2.05 19.39 -9.79
CA ASN A 165 -2.50 19.39 -8.40
C ASN A 165 -3.96 18.93 -8.26
N VAL A 166 -4.85 19.36 -9.17
CA VAL A 166 -6.26 18.91 -9.18
C VAL A 166 -6.36 17.42 -9.50
N ALA A 167 -5.55 16.91 -10.43
CA ALA A 167 -5.51 15.49 -10.76
C ALA A 167 -4.99 14.66 -9.57
N GLU A 168 -3.97 15.13 -8.85
CA GLU A 168 -3.52 14.47 -7.62
C GLU A 168 -4.58 14.49 -6.52
N LEU A 169 -5.29 15.60 -6.35
CA LEU A 169 -6.36 15.72 -5.36
C LEU A 169 -7.51 14.74 -5.65
N LYS A 170 -7.87 14.55 -6.92
CA LYS A 170 -8.90 13.57 -7.34
C LYS A 170 -8.51 12.11 -7.07
N LYS A 171 -7.21 11.80 -6.95
CA LYS A 171 -6.73 10.46 -6.60
C LYS A 171 -6.83 10.16 -5.11
N LEU A 172 -6.98 11.18 -4.26
CA LEU A 172 -7.15 10.99 -2.82
C LEU A 172 -8.57 10.51 -2.51
N PRO A 173 -8.76 9.71 -1.45
CA PRO A 173 -10.10 9.34 -0.97
C PRO A 173 -10.94 10.58 -0.70
N LYS A 174 -12.26 10.52 -0.90
CA LYS A 174 -13.15 11.65 -0.57
C LYS A 174 -13.07 11.96 0.93
N ASN A 175 -13.13 13.25 1.30
CA ASN A 175 -13.34 13.64 2.69
C ASN A 175 -14.77 13.26 3.06
N LEU A 176 -14.95 12.58 4.18
CA LEU A 176 -16.27 12.30 4.71
C LEU A 176 -16.56 13.45 5.69
N SER A 177 -17.45 14.33 5.28
CA SER A 177 -17.69 15.60 6.00
C SER A 177 -18.78 15.48 7.07
N SER A 178 -19.55 14.39 7.03
CA SER A 178 -20.63 14.11 7.96
C SER A 178 -20.63 12.66 8.43
N VAL A 179 -21.28 12.42 9.57
CA VAL A 179 -21.46 11.09 10.16
C VAL A 179 -22.27 10.18 9.24
N GLU A 180 -23.27 10.72 8.52
CA GLU A 180 -24.10 9.99 7.58
C GLU A 180 -23.28 9.52 6.36
N GLU A 181 -22.42 10.39 5.82
CA GLU A 181 -21.52 10.02 4.71
C GLU A 181 -20.55 8.92 5.15
N ALA A 182 -20.02 8.99 6.36
CA ALA A 182 -19.15 7.94 6.90
C ALA A 182 -19.88 6.64 7.16
N MET A 183 -21.09 6.68 7.71
CA MET A 183 -21.93 5.49 7.87
C MET A 183 -22.23 4.84 6.52
N ALA A 184 -22.59 5.63 5.50
CA ALA A 184 -22.86 5.11 4.16
C ALA A 184 -21.61 4.46 3.54
N ALA A 185 -20.46 5.13 3.62
CA ALA A 185 -19.19 4.61 3.11
C ALA A 185 -18.77 3.32 3.85
N PHE A 186 -18.90 3.32 5.19
CA PHE A 186 -18.62 2.17 6.03
C PHE A 186 -19.51 0.97 5.66
N MET A 187 -20.83 1.18 5.59
CA MET A 187 -21.77 0.13 5.19
C MET A 187 -21.48 -0.39 3.78
N GLN A 188 -21.07 0.48 2.86
CA GLN A 188 -20.71 0.08 1.51
C GLN A 188 -19.45 -0.81 1.50
N ILE A 189 -18.41 -0.44 2.27
CA ILE A 189 -17.21 -1.25 2.46
C ILE A 189 -17.56 -2.60 3.09
N LEU A 190 -18.40 -2.59 4.13
CA LEU A 190 -18.85 -3.80 4.81
C LEU A 190 -19.60 -4.74 3.86
N CYS A 191 -20.48 -4.20 3.02
CA CYS A 191 -21.17 -4.95 1.97
C CYS A 191 -20.19 -5.57 0.97
N LEU A 192 -19.20 -4.82 0.50
CA LEU A 192 -18.17 -5.32 -0.42
C LEU A 192 -17.31 -6.42 0.23
N ALA A 193 -16.91 -6.23 1.47
CA ALA A 193 -16.15 -7.22 2.23
C ALA A 193 -16.95 -8.51 2.43
N LYS A 194 -18.23 -8.40 2.83
CA LYS A 194 -19.16 -9.53 2.98
C LYS A 194 -19.30 -10.30 1.67
N GLU A 195 -19.42 -9.59 0.54
CA GLU A 195 -19.55 -10.24 -0.77
C GLU A 195 -18.26 -10.91 -1.23
N SER A 196 -17.09 -10.30 -1.00
CA SER A 196 -15.79 -10.94 -1.28
C SER A 196 -15.61 -12.21 -0.43
N LEU A 197 -15.98 -12.18 0.85
CA LEU A 197 -15.96 -13.39 1.70
C LEU A 197 -16.93 -14.47 1.20
N ARG A 198 -18.13 -14.10 0.70
CA ARG A 198 -19.06 -15.06 0.09
C ARG A 198 -18.48 -15.71 -1.16
N LYS A 199 -17.85 -14.92 -2.03
CA LYS A 199 -17.15 -15.44 -3.22
C LYS A 199 -16.12 -16.48 -2.83
N ILE A 200 -15.22 -16.11 -1.93
CA ILE A 200 -14.05 -16.92 -1.55
C ILE A 200 -14.46 -18.17 -0.75
N PHE A 201 -15.25 -18.01 0.31
CA PHE A 201 -15.56 -19.10 1.25
C PHE A 201 -16.76 -19.94 0.83
N LEU A 202 -17.83 -19.32 0.29
CA LEU A 202 -19.10 -20.02 0.05
C LEU A 202 -19.25 -20.47 -1.41
N ARG A 203 -18.86 -19.63 -2.38
CA ARG A 203 -18.95 -19.97 -3.80
C ARG A 203 -17.68 -20.65 -4.32
N GLY A 204 -16.53 -20.33 -3.75
CA GLY A 204 -15.23 -20.82 -4.21
C GLY A 204 -14.74 -20.08 -5.46
N GLU A 205 -15.26 -18.87 -5.68
CA GLU A 205 -14.78 -17.95 -6.71
C GLU A 205 -13.51 -17.27 -6.18
N PHE A 206 -12.41 -17.39 -6.93
CA PHE A 206 -11.10 -16.84 -6.56
C PHE A 206 -10.55 -15.93 -7.67
N ASP A 207 -11.42 -15.41 -8.54
CA ASP A 207 -11.04 -14.53 -9.65
C ASP A 207 -10.32 -13.25 -9.18
N GLU A 208 -10.61 -12.81 -7.96
CA GLU A 208 -9.94 -11.67 -7.31
C GLU A 208 -8.48 -12.01 -6.90
N TYR A 209 -8.15 -13.30 -6.74
CA TYR A 209 -6.88 -13.80 -6.22
C TYR A 209 -6.41 -15.08 -6.95
N PRO A 210 -6.18 -15.04 -8.27
CA PRO A 210 -5.88 -16.25 -9.05
C PRO A 210 -4.55 -16.91 -8.64
N GLU A 211 -3.53 -16.10 -8.38
CA GLU A 211 -2.17 -16.56 -8.05
C GLU A 211 -1.98 -16.88 -6.55
N GLU A 212 -2.84 -16.37 -5.68
CA GLU A 212 -2.74 -16.57 -4.24
C GLU A 212 -3.46 -17.85 -3.81
N LYS A 213 -2.77 -19.00 -3.87
CA LYS A 213 -3.32 -20.32 -3.52
C LYS A 213 -3.96 -20.39 -2.12
N ASN A 214 -3.50 -19.55 -1.18
CA ASN A 214 -4.07 -19.47 0.17
C ASN A 214 -5.51 -18.93 0.17
N MET A 215 -5.89 -18.12 -0.82
CA MET A 215 -7.24 -17.58 -0.98
C MET A 215 -8.18 -18.57 -1.69
N HIS A 216 -7.69 -19.74 -2.12
CA HIS A 216 -8.52 -20.80 -2.70
C HIS A 216 -9.19 -21.62 -1.59
N CYS A 217 -9.96 -20.94 -0.74
CA CYS A 217 -10.41 -21.43 0.57
C CYS A 217 -11.16 -22.77 0.50
N LYS A 218 -12.02 -23.00 -0.51
CA LYS A 218 -12.69 -24.29 -0.68
C LYS A 218 -11.70 -25.44 -0.92
N ALA A 219 -10.68 -25.23 -1.74
CA ALA A 219 -9.66 -26.23 -2.00
C ALA A 219 -8.86 -26.54 -0.74
N ARG A 220 -8.48 -25.50 0.03
CA ARG A 220 -7.77 -25.66 1.31
C ARG A 220 -8.63 -26.41 2.35
N LEU A 221 -9.94 -26.12 2.40
CA LEU A 221 -10.88 -26.83 3.28
C LEU A 221 -10.97 -28.31 2.94
N VAL A 222 -11.05 -28.65 1.64
CA VAL A 222 -11.05 -30.06 1.18
C VAL A 222 -9.75 -30.77 1.58
N GLU A 223 -8.60 -30.14 1.38
CA GLU A 223 -7.32 -30.70 1.82
C GLU A 223 -7.28 -30.93 3.34
N MET A 224 -7.80 -29.99 4.13
CA MET A 224 -7.91 -30.16 5.58
C MET A 224 -8.81 -31.33 5.97
N LEU A 225 -9.97 -31.50 5.31
CA LEU A 225 -10.89 -32.60 5.57
C LEU A 225 -10.30 -33.96 5.16
N ASN A 226 -9.56 -34.01 4.05
CA ASN A 226 -8.85 -35.20 3.62
C ASN A 226 -7.76 -35.58 4.63
N GLN A 227 -6.99 -34.60 5.10
CA GLN A 227 -5.98 -34.83 6.12
C GLN A 227 -6.61 -35.33 7.43
N TYR A 228 -7.72 -34.73 7.85
CA TYR A 228 -8.49 -35.18 9.01
C TYR A 228 -8.99 -36.62 8.85
N SER A 229 -9.52 -36.97 7.68
CA SER A 229 -9.92 -38.34 7.34
C SER A 229 -8.76 -39.33 7.43
N HIS A 230 -7.58 -38.95 6.92
CA HIS A 230 -6.37 -39.76 7.02
C HIS A 230 -5.92 -39.96 8.48
N GLU A 231 -5.95 -38.91 9.30
CA GLU A 231 -5.57 -38.98 10.72
C GLU A 231 -6.55 -39.84 11.53
N LEU A 232 -7.84 -39.78 11.21
CA LEU A 232 -8.85 -40.66 11.80
C LEU A 232 -8.62 -42.14 11.44
N GLN A 233 -8.23 -42.42 10.18
CA GLN A 233 -7.97 -43.77 9.70
C GLN A 233 -6.66 -44.34 10.27
N TYR A 234 -5.59 -43.55 10.30
CA TYR A 234 -4.24 -43.98 10.69
C TYR A 234 -3.91 -43.58 12.14
N CYS A 235 -4.78 -43.97 13.08
CA CYS A 235 -4.47 -43.90 14.50
C CYS A 235 -3.75 -45.20 14.91
N ALA A 236 -2.59 -45.11 15.57
CA ALA A 236 -1.83 -46.29 16.02
C ALA A 236 -2.66 -47.24 16.92
N GLU A 237 -3.65 -46.69 17.62
CA GLU A 237 -4.63 -47.40 18.46
C GLU A 237 -5.74 -48.11 17.63
N ASN A 238 -5.82 -47.86 16.33
CA ASN A 238 -6.75 -48.49 15.39
C ASN A 238 -6.12 -49.64 14.58
N ASP A 239 -4.85 -50.00 14.80
CA ASP A 239 -4.24 -51.14 14.10
C ASP A 239 -5.05 -52.41 14.42
N PRO A 240 -5.76 -53.00 13.44
CA PRO A 240 -6.60 -54.15 13.71
C PRO A 240 -5.78 -55.41 14.04
N ARG A 241 -4.45 -55.38 13.86
CA ARG A 241 -3.52 -56.46 14.20
C ARG A 241 -3.05 -56.40 15.66
N ALA A 242 -2.98 -55.20 16.24
CA ALA A 242 -2.49 -55.04 17.61
C ALA A 242 -3.46 -55.73 18.59
N ASN A 243 -2.94 -56.62 19.43
CA ASN A 243 -3.72 -57.37 20.42
C ASN A 243 -4.98 -58.05 19.84
N PHE A 244 -4.86 -58.66 18.65
CA PHE A 244 -5.98 -59.26 17.92
C PHE A 244 -6.85 -60.16 18.81
N LEU A 245 -8.14 -59.82 18.93
CA LEU A 245 -9.17 -60.47 19.74
C LEU A 245 -9.00 -60.40 21.27
N LEU A 246 -7.91 -59.86 21.81
CA LEU A 246 -7.69 -59.82 23.25
C LEU A 246 -8.64 -58.85 23.96
N GLU A 247 -8.82 -57.64 23.42
CA GLU A 247 -9.81 -56.67 23.94
C GLU A 247 -11.24 -57.18 23.77
N GLU A 248 -11.53 -57.82 22.64
CA GLU A 248 -12.85 -58.40 22.38
C GLU A 248 -13.17 -59.54 23.37
N LEU A 249 -12.19 -60.39 23.67
CA LEU A 249 -12.33 -61.46 24.67
C LEU A 249 -12.49 -60.91 26.09
N GLU A 250 -11.70 -59.90 26.48
CA GLU A 250 -11.83 -59.24 27.79
C GLU A 250 -13.23 -58.65 27.98
N VAL A 251 -13.72 -57.86 27.02
CA VAL A 251 -15.06 -57.27 27.10
C VAL A 251 -16.15 -58.34 27.08
N LEU A 252 -15.98 -59.44 26.33
CA LEU A 252 -16.92 -60.55 26.34
C LEU A 252 -16.91 -61.34 27.66
N GLU A 253 -15.77 -61.42 28.35
CA GLU A 253 -15.66 -62.00 29.69
C GLU A 253 -16.35 -61.11 30.74
N GLU A 254 -16.14 -59.80 30.68
CA GLU A 254 -16.79 -58.82 31.57
C GLU A 254 -18.30 -58.70 31.31
N ALA A 255 -18.73 -58.87 30.04
CA ALA A 255 -20.14 -58.85 29.64
C ALA A 255 -20.87 -60.19 29.89
N LYS A 256 -20.21 -61.19 30.48
CA LYS A 256 -20.86 -62.45 30.89
C LYS A 256 -21.95 -62.16 31.90
N GLY A 257 -23.18 -62.47 31.52
CA GLY A 257 -24.37 -62.41 32.36
C GLY A 257 -25.23 -63.66 32.13
N MET A 258 -26.44 -63.67 32.71
CA MET A 258 -27.40 -64.77 32.56
C MET A 258 -28.08 -64.74 31.18
N TRP A 259 -27.31 -64.81 30.09
CA TRP A 259 -27.81 -64.85 28.72
C TRP A 259 -27.68 -66.25 28.14
N LEU A 260 -28.40 -66.50 27.04
CA LEU A 260 -28.24 -67.73 26.29
C LEU A 260 -26.83 -67.84 25.69
N PRO A 261 -26.19 -69.02 25.70
CA PRO A 261 -24.96 -69.26 24.95
C PRO A 261 -25.11 -68.85 23.48
N ASN A 262 -24.03 -68.35 22.87
CA ASN A 262 -23.98 -67.88 21.48
C ASN A 262 -24.76 -66.59 21.16
N PHE A 263 -25.31 -65.88 22.16
CA PHE A 263 -25.87 -64.55 21.94
C PHE A 263 -24.83 -63.46 22.24
N LEU A 264 -24.57 -62.58 21.28
CA LEU A 264 -23.61 -61.48 21.46
C LEU A 264 -24.23 -60.34 22.29
N PRO A 265 -23.65 -59.97 23.43
CA PRO A 265 -24.14 -58.86 24.23
C PRO A 265 -24.02 -57.54 23.45
N ARG A 266 -25.14 -56.81 23.31
CA ARG A 266 -25.14 -55.46 22.74
C ARG A 266 -24.19 -54.52 23.49
N THR A 267 -24.08 -54.70 24.81
CA THR A 267 -23.16 -53.97 25.68
C THR A 267 -21.70 -54.13 25.24
N ALA A 268 -21.27 -55.35 24.89
CA ALA A 268 -19.90 -55.61 24.44
C ALA A 268 -19.57 -54.84 23.15
N PHE A 269 -20.50 -54.84 22.18
CA PHE A 269 -20.35 -54.07 20.95
C PHE A 269 -20.23 -52.57 21.22
N LEU A 270 -21.14 -52.00 22.02
CA LEU A 270 -21.13 -50.57 22.35
C LEU A 270 -19.88 -50.16 23.13
N THR A 271 -19.43 -50.96 24.09
CA THR A 271 -18.22 -50.67 24.89
C THR A 271 -16.99 -50.61 24.00
N LEU A 272 -16.80 -51.57 23.10
CA LEU A 272 -15.67 -51.58 22.18
C LEU A 272 -15.73 -50.42 21.18
N LEU A 273 -16.92 -50.12 20.65
CA LEU A 273 -17.12 -48.96 19.78
C LEU A 273 -16.78 -47.65 20.50
N GLN A 274 -17.23 -47.48 21.74
CA GLN A 274 -16.96 -46.31 22.58
C GLN A 274 -15.46 -46.10 22.83
N ARG A 275 -14.74 -47.18 23.18
CA ARG A 275 -13.28 -47.14 23.41
C ARG A 275 -12.52 -46.70 22.15
N LYS A 276 -12.88 -47.25 20.98
CA LYS A 276 -12.29 -46.86 19.68
C LYS A 276 -12.64 -45.43 19.28
N LEU A 277 -13.86 -44.99 19.59
CA LEU A 277 -14.34 -43.66 19.26
C LEU A 277 -13.62 -42.57 20.04
N GLN A 278 -13.46 -42.76 21.36
CA GLN A 278 -12.82 -41.75 22.23
C GLN A 278 -11.33 -41.56 21.90
N SER A 279 -10.59 -42.64 21.69
CA SER A 279 -9.15 -42.63 21.37
C SER A 279 -8.87 -41.90 20.05
N SER A 280 -9.55 -42.33 18.99
CA SER A 280 -9.37 -41.79 17.63
C SER A 280 -9.82 -40.33 17.53
N THR A 281 -10.99 -40.02 18.09
CA THR A 281 -11.58 -38.67 17.96
C THR A 281 -10.78 -37.65 18.75
N ARG A 282 -10.32 -37.96 19.97
CA ARG A 282 -9.54 -37.01 20.78
C ARG A 282 -8.28 -36.55 20.04
N ARG A 283 -7.54 -37.47 19.42
CA ARG A 283 -6.28 -37.16 18.72
C ARG A 283 -6.50 -36.40 17.42
N ALA A 284 -7.41 -36.89 16.57
CA ALA A 284 -7.73 -36.24 15.30
C ALA A 284 -8.35 -34.85 15.53
N ALA A 285 -9.19 -34.71 16.55
CA ALA A 285 -9.72 -33.42 16.97
C ALA A 285 -8.62 -32.47 17.45
N SER A 286 -7.63 -32.91 18.25
CA SER A 286 -6.52 -32.04 18.68
C SER A 286 -5.66 -31.50 17.52
N SER A 287 -5.45 -32.29 16.47
CA SER A 287 -4.77 -31.81 15.24
C SER A 287 -5.63 -30.77 14.50
N LEU A 288 -6.94 -31.01 14.44
CA LEU A 288 -7.91 -30.10 13.86
C LEU A 288 -8.02 -28.78 14.66
N ILE A 289 -7.93 -28.82 16.01
CA ILE A 289 -7.96 -27.67 16.93
C ILE A 289 -6.82 -26.70 16.67
N ASN A 290 -5.60 -27.19 16.45
CA ASN A 290 -4.48 -26.30 16.11
C ASN A 290 -4.74 -25.52 14.81
N LYS A 291 -5.72 -25.96 14.00
CA LYS A 291 -6.14 -25.34 12.76
C LYS A 291 -7.52 -24.65 12.84
N MET A 292 -8.33 -24.87 13.88
CA MET A 292 -9.73 -24.40 14.00
C MET A 292 -10.18 -24.03 15.42
N LYS A 293 -11.34 -23.35 15.54
CA LYS A 293 -11.84 -22.73 16.79
C LYS A 293 -12.63 -23.70 17.69
N GLU A 294 -12.68 -23.41 18.99
CA GLU A 294 -13.36 -24.17 20.07
C GLU A 294 -14.79 -24.61 19.75
N LYS A 295 -15.61 -23.79 19.07
CA LYS A 295 -17.00 -24.16 18.71
C LYS A 295 -17.10 -25.41 17.83
N ALA A 296 -16.06 -25.75 17.06
CA ALA A 296 -16.04 -27.00 16.29
C ALA A 296 -15.88 -28.23 17.20
N MET A 297 -15.25 -28.08 18.38
CA MET A 297 -15.04 -29.17 19.33
C MET A 297 -16.33 -29.60 20.02
N ASP A 298 -17.14 -28.65 20.47
CA ASP A 298 -18.42 -28.95 21.10
C ASP A 298 -19.28 -29.81 20.17
N ARG A 299 -19.27 -29.48 18.87
CA ARG A 299 -19.99 -30.27 17.87
C ARG A 299 -19.41 -31.65 17.63
N ILE A 300 -18.09 -31.80 17.61
CA ILE A 300 -17.44 -33.13 17.51
C ILE A 300 -17.84 -33.99 18.71
N MET A 301 -17.79 -33.42 19.91
CA MET A 301 -18.13 -34.13 21.13
C MET A 301 -19.61 -34.51 21.16
N GLU A 302 -20.52 -33.64 20.76
CA GLU A 302 -21.93 -33.98 20.56
C GLU A 302 -22.10 -35.15 19.59
N PHE A 303 -21.38 -35.14 18.47
CA PHE A 303 -21.44 -36.22 17.47
C PHE A 303 -20.90 -37.55 18.01
N VAL A 304 -19.81 -37.50 18.78
CA VAL A 304 -19.29 -38.64 19.54
C VAL A 304 -20.36 -39.19 20.46
N GLU A 305 -20.96 -38.35 21.31
CA GLU A 305 -22.00 -38.80 22.25
C GLU A 305 -23.22 -39.38 21.53
N MET A 306 -23.65 -38.80 20.41
CA MET A 306 -24.75 -39.36 19.60
C MET A 306 -24.41 -40.75 19.05
N GLU A 307 -23.20 -40.96 18.51
CA GLU A 307 -22.79 -42.24 17.95
C GLU A 307 -22.60 -43.32 19.04
N LYS A 308 -22.38 -42.94 20.31
CA LYS A 308 -22.32 -43.89 21.43
C LYS A 308 -23.69 -44.48 21.81
N LEU A 309 -24.79 -43.81 21.46
CA LEU A 309 -26.14 -44.19 21.89
C LEU A 309 -26.77 -45.28 20.98
N THR A 310 -26.31 -45.38 19.74
CA THR A 310 -26.92 -46.25 18.72
C THR A 310 -25.90 -47.05 17.92
N ASP A 311 -26.23 -48.31 17.66
CA ASP A 311 -25.48 -49.26 16.83
C ASP A 311 -26.14 -49.47 15.44
N TYR A 312 -26.96 -48.50 15.01
CA TYR A 312 -27.75 -48.57 13.80
C TYR A 312 -27.01 -48.04 12.55
N THR A 313 -27.14 -48.77 11.44
CA THR A 313 -26.76 -48.27 10.11
C THR A 313 -27.71 -48.82 9.04
N CYS A 314 -28.17 -47.94 8.15
CA CYS A 314 -28.88 -48.31 6.92
C CYS A 314 -27.96 -48.40 5.70
N ASN A 315 -26.64 -48.20 5.87
CA ASN A 315 -25.69 -48.24 4.76
C ASN A 315 -25.51 -49.70 4.27
N PRO A 316 -25.84 -50.01 3.00
CA PRO A 316 -25.72 -51.37 2.46
C PRO A 316 -24.28 -51.89 2.43
N GLU A 317 -23.27 -51.00 2.39
CA GLU A 317 -21.85 -51.37 2.44
C GLU A 317 -21.49 -52.09 3.74
N TYR A 318 -22.20 -51.83 4.85
CA TYR A 318 -21.94 -52.51 6.11
C TYR A 318 -22.10 -54.03 5.98
N MET A 319 -23.21 -54.48 5.38
CA MET A 319 -23.47 -55.91 5.19
C MET A 319 -22.47 -56.53 4.22
N LEU A 320 -22.08 -55.80 3.17
CA LEU A 320 -21.08 -56.25 2.20
C LEU A 320 -19.71 -56.45 2.85
N GLU A 321 -19.22 -55.44 3.57
CA GLU A 321 -17.93 -55.48 4.28
C GLU A 321 -17.91 -56.55 5.36
N TRP A 322 -19.00 -56.65 6.14
CA TRP A 322 -19.12 -57.67 7.17
C TRP A 322 -19.14 -59.09 6.57
N ASN A 323 -19.89 -59.34 5.49
CA ASN A 323 -19.92 -60.63 4.81
C ASN A 323 -18.54 -61.02 4.24
N ASN A 324 -17.83 -60.05 3.66
CA ASN A 324 -16.48 -60.25 3.13
C ASN A 324 -15.51 -60.66 4.26
N LEU A 325 -15.52 -59.93 5.37
CA LEU A 325 -14.72 -60.24 6.55
C LEU A 325 -15.09 -61.61 7.17
N MET A 326 -16.39 -61.92 7.23
CA MET A 326 -16.89 -63.20 7.77
C MET A 326 -16.56 -64.41 6.89
N SER A 327 -16.34 -64.24 5.59
CA SER A 327 -15.96 -65.35 4.70
C SER A 327 -14.66 -66.08 5.11
N GLN A 328 -13.83 -65.41 5.91
CA GLN A 328 -12.55 -65.93 6.41
C GLN A 328 -12.67 -66.71 7.72
N GLN A 329 -13.89 -66.84 8.28
CA GLN A 329 -14.11 -67.53 9.55
C GLN A 329 -13.59 -68.96 9.55
N ASN A 330 -13.80 -69.72 8.46
CA ASN A 330 -13.33 -71.11 8.38
C ASN A 330 -11.80 -71.19 8.41
N ILE A 331 -11.12 -70.33 7.66
CA ILE A 331 -9.66 -70.26 7.62
C ILE A 331 -9.11 -69.93 9.02
N PHE A 332 -9.75 -68.99 9.71
CA PHE A 332 -9.39 -68.62 11.09
C PHE A 332 -9.61 -69.78 12.08
N MET A 333 -10.79 -70.41 12.07
CA MET A 333 -11.12 -71.50 12.98
C MET A 333 -10.22 -72.73 12.76
N ASP A 334 -9.86 -73.01 11.51
CA ASP A 334 -8.91 -74.08 11.18
C ASP A 334 -7.51 -73.81 11.77
N ALA A 335 -7.05 -72.56 11.77
CA ALA A 335 -5.75 -72.17 12.33
C ALA A 335 -5.72 -72.18 13.87
N ILE A 336 -6.87 -72.01 14.52
CA ILE A 336 -7.03 -72.10 15.97
C ILE A 336 -7.10 -73.57 16.43
N ASN A 337 -7.78 -74.42 15.67
CA ASN A 337 -7.99 -75.82 16.05
C ASN A 337 -6.78 -76.72 15.76
N ASP A 338 -5.98 -76.39 14.74
CA ASP A 338 -4.80 -77.15 14.35
C ASP A 338 -3.51 -76.53 14.92
N VAL A 339 -2.94 -77.19 15.93
CA VAL A 339 -1.72 -76.74 16.63
C VAL A 339 -0.48 -76.83 15.71
N LEU A 340 -0.52 -77.64 14.64
CA LEU A 340 0.59 -77.81 13.71
C LEU A 340 0.67 -76.69 12.65
N LYS A 341 -0.39 -75.88 12.51
CA LYS A 341 -0.38 -74.72 11.60
C LYS A 341 0.49 -73.58 12.15
N PRO A 342 1.06 -72.73 11.28
CA PRO A 342 1.81 -71.56 11.71
C PRO A 342 0.93 -70.62 12.56
N SER A 343 1.55 -69.96 13.54
CA SER A 343 0.86 -69.01 14.42
C SER A 343 0.47 -67.72 13.71
N ASN A 344 1.17 -67.34 12.64
CA ASN A 344 0.82 -66.17 11.85
C ASN A 344 -0.09 -66.57 10.68
N ILE A 345 -1.22 -65.88 10.56
CA ILE A 345 -2.14 -66.03 9.43
C ILE A 345 -2.42 -64.66 8.80
N VAL A 346 -2.67 -64.65 7.50
CA VAL A 346 -3.05 -63.42 6.78
C VAL A 346 -4.56 -63.42 6.57
N LEU A 347 -5.23 -62.44 7.20
CA LEU A 347 -6.65 -62.20 7.03
C LEU A 347 -6.86 -61.01 6.08
N GLN A 348 -7.59 -61.21 4.98
CA GLN A 348 -7.88 -60.16 4.01
C GLN A 348 -8.68 -59.03 4.69
N GLY A 349 -8.20 -57.80 4.59
CA GLY A 349 -8.81 -56.62 5.23
C GLY A 349 -8.36 -56.34 6.67
N ILE A 350 -7.60 -57.25 7.30
CA ILE A 350 -7.01 -57.08 8.64
C ILE A 350 -5.47 -57.08 8.56
N GLY A 351 -4.89 -58.00 7.79
CA GLY A 351 -3.45 -58.18 7.63
C GLY A 351 -2.93 -59.45 8.31
N GLU A 352 -1.63 -59.53 8.54
CA GLU A 352 -0.99 -60.62 9.28
C GLU A 352 -1.31 -60.51 10.78
N VAL A 353 -1.82 -61.59 11.37
CA VAL A 353 -2.19 -61.67 12.79
C VAL A 353 -1.58 -62.92 13.43
N ASP A 354 -1.09 -62.79 14.67
CA ASP A 354 -0.60 -63.90 15.49
C ASP A 354 -1.76 -64.51 16.29
N VAL A 355 -2.09 -65.77 15.97
CA VAL A 355 -3.13 -66.55 16.65
C VAL A 355 -2.58 -67.52 17.70
N GLY A 356 -1.26 -67.57 17.90
CA GLY A 356 -0.61 -68.52 18.82
C GLY A 356 -1.15 -68.42 20.25
N ASN A 357 -1.25 -67.18 20.75
CA ASN A 357 -1.77 -66.89 22.10
C ASN A 357 -3.28 -67.19 22.26
N LEU A 358 -4.01 -67.27 21.15
CA LEU A 358 -5.45 -67.53 21.15
C LEU A 358 -5.76 -69.03 21.25
N ARG A 359 -4.86 -69.93 20.82
CA ARG A 359 -5.09 -71.39 20.85
C ARG A 359 -5.40 -71.95 22.25
N HIS A 360 -4.93 -71.27 23.29
CA HIS A 360 -5.17 -71.64 24.69
C HIS A 360 -6.53 -71.20 25.23
N ARG A 361 -7.21 -70.27 24.57
CA ARG A 361 -8.48 -69.67 25.03
C ARG A 361 -9.63 -70.03 24.10
N LYS A 362 -9.89 -71.33 23.87
CA LYS A 362 -10.92 -71.79 22.91
C LYS A 362 -12.34 -71.30 23.20
N GLN A 363 -12.64 -70.96 24.44
CA GLN A 363 -13.96 -70.49 24.84
C GLN A 363 -14.19 -69.05 24.31
N GLN A 364 -15.30 -68.83 23.62
CA GLN A 364 -15.74 -67.52 23.09
C GLN A 364 -14.91 -66.91 21.93
N ILE A 365 -13.93 -67.63 21.37
CA ILE A 365 -13.13 -67.13 20.24
C ILE A 365 -13.97 -66.85 19.01
N GLN A 366 -14.98 -67.68 18.74
CA GLN A 366 -15.84 -67.50 17.57
C GLN A 366 -16.68 -66.22 17.71
N GLU A 367 -17.20 -65.96 18.91
CA GLU A 367 -17.94 -64.76 19.27
C GLU A 367 -17.04 -63.51 19.24
N ALA A 368 -15.81 -63.61 19.75
CA ALA A 368 -14.83 -62.53 19.68
C ALA A 368 -14.48 -62.19 18.24
N PHE A 369 -14.24 -63.19 17.39
CA PHE A 369 -13.98 -63.00 15.97
C PHE A 369 -15.18 -62.32 15.28
N TYR A 370 -16.39 -62.81 15.55
CA TYR A 370 -17.62 -62.22 15.01
C TYR A 370 -17.78 -60.75 15.42
N LEU A 371 -17.52 -60.44 16.70
CA LEU A 371 -17.58 -59.08 17.24
C LEU A 371 -16.53 -58.16 16.58
N LYS A 372 -15.31 -58.67 16.40
CA LYS A 372 -14.23 -57.96 15.70
C LYS A 372 -14.62 -57.59 14.28
N MET A 373 -15.16 -58.53 13.51
CA MET A 373 -15.55 -58.29 12.13
C MET A 373 -16.68 -57.26 12.04
N ARG A 374 -17.68 -57.35 12.93
CA ARG A 374 -18.79 -56.37 13.00
C ARG A 374 -18.31 -54.97 13.35
N ILE A 375 -17.49 -54.83 14.38
CA ILE A 375 -16.96 -53.52 14.79
C ILE A 375 -16.08 -52.95 13.68
N THR A 376 -15.27 -53.77 13.03
CA THR A 376 -14.39 -53.32 11.93
C THR A 376 -15.22 -52.81 10.74
N ALA A 377 -16.28 -53.52 10.36
CA ALA A 377 -17.19 -53.07 9.30
C ALA A 377 -17.95 -51.79 9.71
N TYR A 378 -18.48 -51.74 10.93
CA TYR A 378 -19.21 -50.57 11.43
C TYR A 378 -18.32 -49.33 11.57
N TRP A 379 -17.09 -49.51 12.03
CA TRP A 379 -16.11 -48.42 12.22
C TRP A 379 -15.83 -47.66 10.92
N LYS A 380 -15.72 -48.35 9.79
CA LYS A 380 -15.58 -47.70 8.47
C LYS A 380 -16.74 -46.74 8.17
N ILE A 381 -17.96 -47.12 8.55
CA ILE A 381 -19.15 -46.27 8.36
C ILE A 381 -19.09 -45.06 9.29
N VAL A 382 -18.76 -45.27 10.57
CA VAL A 382 -18.62 -44.18 11.55
C VAL A 382 -17.60 -43.15 11.08
N LEU A 383 -16.42 -43.58 10.65
CA LEU A 383 -15.37 -42.66 10.16
C LEU A 383 -15.86 -41.76 9.02
N ARG A 384 -16.59 -42.33 8.04
CA ARG A 384 -17.16 -41.54 6.93
C ARG A 384 -18.19 -40.53 7.42
N ARG A 385 -19.11 -40.97 8.29
CA ARG A 385 -20.12 -40.07 8.89
C ARG A 385 -19.47 -38.91 9.64
N PHE A 386 -18.39 -39.16 10.38
CA PHE A 386 -17.64 -38.12 11.09
C PHE A 386 -17.07 -37.06 10.15
N VAL A 387 -16.43 -37.48 9.06
CA VAL A 387 -15.84 -36.57 8.07
C VAL A 387 -16.93 -35.75 7.37
N ASP A 388 -18.01 -36.41 6.92
CA ASP A 388 -19.11 -35.75 6.23
C ASP A 388 -19.85 -34.75 7.15
N SER A 389 -20.13 -35.16 8.39
CA SER A 389 -20.76 -34.32 9.41
C SER A 389 -19.90 -33.09 9.72
N MET A 390 -18.59 -33.26 9.79
CA MET A 390 -17.64 -32.16 9.98
C MET A 390 -17.66 -31.19 8.79
N ALA A 391 -17.60 -31.71 7.57
CA ALA A 391 -17.64 -30.89 6.36
C ALA A 391 -18.90 -30.02 6.30
N LEU A 392 -20.07 -30.62 6.57
CA LEU A 392 -21.35 -29.93 6.62
C LEU A 392 -21.38 -28.87 7.72
N HIS A 393 -20.94 -29.21 8.93
CA HIS A 393 -20.94 -28.29 10.06
C HIS A 393 -20.05 -27.07 9.82
N LEU A 394 -18.83 -27.27 9.32
CA LEU A 394 -17.89 -26.18 9.05
C LEU A 394 -18.44 -25.25 7.97
N LEU A 395 -18.93 -25.82 6.86
CA LEU A 395 -19.49 -25.01 5.79
C LEU A 395 -20.70 -24.20 6.26
N PHE A 396 -21.61 -24.83 7.00
CA PHE A 396 -22.76 -24.16 7.60
C PHE A 396 -22.35 -23.06 8.58
N SER A 397 -21.37 -23.33 9.43
CA SER A 397 -20.85 -22.37 10.42
C SER A 397 -20.25 -21.13 9.76
N VAL A 398 -19.43 -21.33 8.73
CA VAL A 398 -18.87 -20.21 7.93
C VAL A 398 -19.98 -19.43 7.24
N GLN A 399 -20.97 -20.12 6.68
CA GLN A 399 -22.11 -19.48 6.04
C GLN A 399 -22.93 -18.64 7.02
N ASN A 400 -23.20 -19.15 8.23
CA ASN A 400 -23.91 -18.41 9.27
C ASN A 400 -23.12 -17.19 9.74
N LEU A 401 -21.80 -17.37 9.94
CA LEU A 401 -20.89 -16.29 10.33
C LEU A 401 -20.92 -15.15 9.30
N VAL A 402 -20.69 -15.46 8.02
CA VAL A 402 -20.61 -14.45 6.96
C VAL A 402 -21.96 -13.78 6.70
N ASN A 403 -23.07 -14.54 6.70
CA ASN A 403 -24.37 -13.99 6.33
C ASN A 403 -25.10 -13.30 7.47
N ASN A 404 -25.03 -13.85 8.67
CA ASN A 404 -25.95 -13.52 9.77
C ASN A 404 -25.24 -12.85 10.96
N GLU A 405 -24.01 -13.25 11.29
CA GLU A 405 -23.33 -12.77 12.50
C GLU A 405 -22.40 -11.58 12.21
N MET A 406 -21.58 -11.64 11.15
CA MET A 406 -20.49 -10.68 10.89
C MET A 406 -20.97 -9.23 10.89
N GLU A 407 -22.02 -8.92 10.13
CA GLU A 407 -22.56 -7.56 10.02
C GLU A 407 -23.11 -7.07 11.37
N LYS A 408 -23.87 -7.93 12.06
CA LYS A 408 -24.46 -7.61 13.36
C LYS A 408 -23.39 -7.34 14.43
N GLU A 409 -22.35 -8.17 14.49
CA GLU A 409 -21.25 -8.01 15.46
C GLU A 409 -20.43 -6.76 15.18
N ILE A 410 -20.05 -6.53 13.91
CA ILE A 410 -19.26 -5.35 13.53
C ILE A 410 -20.04 -4.06 13.78
N VAL A 411 -21.30 -4.00 13.35
CA VAL A 411 -22.17 -2.84 13.57
C VAL A 411 -22.46 -2.65 15.06
N GLY A 412 -22.72 -3.73 15.79
CA GLY A 412 -22.96 -3.70 17.24
C GLY A 412 -21.77 -3.17 18.03
N HIS A 413 -20.54 -3.54 17.66
CA HIS A 413 -19.33 -3.01 18.28
C HIS A 413 -19.08 -1.53 17.99
N LEU A 414 -19.45 -1.06 16.80
CA LEU A 414 -19.23 0.33 16.39
C LEU A 414 -20.31 1.29 16.90
N ILE A 415 -21.57 0.84 16.99
CA ILE A 415 -22.74 1.69 17.31
C ILE A 415 -23.30 1.42 18.72
N GLY A 416 -22.77 0.41 19.44
CA GLY A 416 -23.22 0.07 20.79
C GLY A 416 -22.96 1.17 21.84
N PRO A 417 -23.50 1.01 23.08
CA PRO A 417 -23.39 2.00 24.16
C PRO A 417 -21.95 2.38 24.56
N ASN A 418 -20.95 1.57 24.19
CA ASN A 418 -19.53 1.84 24.40
C ASN A 418 -18.83 2.46 23.16
N GLY A 419 -19.54 2.66 22.05
CA GLY A 419 -19.02 3.06 20.74
C GLY A 419 -19.17 4.55 20.40
N SER A 420 -19.64 5.38 21.33
CA SER A 420 -19.98 6.80 21.09
C SER A 420 -18.82 7.70 20.66
N GLY A 421 -17.57 7.21 20.62
CA GLY A 421 -16.41 7.90 20.02
C GLY A 421 -15.70 7.13 18.90
N SER A 422 -16.19 5.93 18.54
CA SER A 422 -15.59 5.11 17.47
C SER A 422 -15.89 5.69 16.08
N MET A 423 -17.05 6.32 15.93
CA MET A 423 -17.47 6.90 14.65
C MET A 423 -16.64 8.14 14.27
N GLU A 424 -16.27 8.94 15.27
CA GLU A 424 -15.38 10.09 15.12
C GLU A 424 -13.97 9.65 14.69
N ARG A 425 -13.48 8.51 15.21
CA ARG A 425 -12.21 7.91 14.77
C ARG A 425 -12.27 7.33 13.35
N ILE A 426 -13.43 6.84 12.90
CA ILE A 426 -13.62 6.39 11.50
C ILE A 426 -13.62 7.57 10.53
N LEU A 427 -14.08 8.74 10.99
CA LEU A 427 -14.05 10.00 10.25
C LEU A 427 -12.64 10.61 10.14
N GLU A 428 -11.70 10.19 10.99
CA GLU A 428 -10.33 10.70 10.95
C GLU A 428 -9.57 10.14 9.74
N GLU A 429 -9.23 11.02 8.82
CA GLU A 429 -8.31 10.68 7.74
C GLU A 429 -6.92 10.36 8.27
N ALA A 430 -6.25 9.40 7.62
CA ALA A 430 -4.87 9.11 7.92
C ALA A 430 -4.02 10.41 7.86
N PRO A 431 -3.21 10.73 8.90
CA PRO A 431 -2.41 11.95 8.95
C PRO A 431 -1.62 12.30 7.67
N PRO A 432 -0.95 11.35 6.97
CA PRO A 432 -0.26 11.66 5.73
C PRO A 432 -1.20 12.06 4.57
N VAL A 433 -2.41 11.50 4.53
CA VAL A 433 -3.43 11.80 3.50
C VAL A 433 -4.01 13.18 3.76
N ALA A 434 -4.38 13.48 5.01
CA ALA A 434 -4.87 14.78 5.42
C ALA A 434 -3.85 15.89 5.15
N ALA A 435 -2.58 15.69 5.56
CA ALA A 435 -1.52 16.66 5.31
C ALA A 435 -1.25 16.89 3.81
N LYS A 436 -1.29 15.82 3.00
CA LYS A 436 -1.14 15.94 1.54
C LYS A 436 -2.31 16.70 0.93
N ARG A 437 -3.54 16.44 1.36
CA ARG A 437 -4.74 17.14 0.91
C ARG A 437 -4.70 18.62 1.24
N ASP A 438 -4.33 18.98 2.46
CA ASP A 438 -4.19 20.37 2.89
C ASP A 438 -3.14 21.11 2.05
N LYS A 439 -1.99 20.47 1.81
CA LYS A 439 -0.94 21.04 0.96
C LYS A 439 -1.44 21.27 -0.48
N LEU A 440 -2.15 20.30 -1.05
CA LEU A 440 -2.73 20.42 -2.40
C LEU A 440 -3.78 21.53 -2.46
N ASN A 441 -4.72 21.59 -1.50
CA ASN A 441 -5.75 22.62 -1.44
C ASN A 441 -5.17 24.03 -1.30
N ARG A 442 -4.16 24.21 -0.43
CA ARG A 442 -3.42 25.49 -0.31
C ARG A 442 -2.74 25.87 -1.62
N SER A 443 -2.07 24.92 -2.27
CA SER A 443 -1.41 25.19 -3.55
C SER A 443 -2.39 25.51 -4.67
N ILE A 444 -3.54 24.83 -4.75
CA ILE A 444 -4.61 25.09 -5.73
C ILE A 444 -5.18 26.49 -5.52
N LYS A 445 -5.45 26.88 -4.27
CA LYS A 445 -5.94 28.22 -3.94
C LYS A 445 -4.96 29.31 -4.43
N LEU A 446 -3.69 29.18 -4.08
CA LEU A 446 -2.64 30.12 -4.50
C LEU A 446 -2.48 30.19 -6.02
N LEU A 447 -2.54 29.06 -6.73
CA LEU A 447 -2.44 29.03 -8.19
C LEU A 447 -3.66 29.68 -8.85
N ARG A 448 -4.87 29.50 -8.32
CA ARG A 448 -6.08 30.18 -8.80
C ARG A 448 -6.02 31.69 -8.57
N GLU A 449 -5.54 32.12 -7.41
CA GLU A 449 -5.32 33.55 -7.13
C GLU A 449 -4.26 34.14 -8.05
N SER A 450 -3.15 33.44 -8.25
CA SER A 450 -2.07 33.84 -9.18
C SER A 450 -2.58 33.95 -10.61
N ALA A 451 -3.38 32.99 -11.08
CA ALA A 451 -4.00 33.03 -12.41
C ALA A 451 -4.88 34.27 -12.59
N LYS A 452 -5.68 34.64 -11.58
CA LYS A 452 -6.50 35.86 -11.60
C LYS A 452 -5.66 37.13 -11.66
N VAL A 453 -4.54 37.19 -10.92
CA VAL A 453 -3.63 38.34 -10.95
C VAL A 453 -2.96 38.49 -12.31
N VAL A 454 -2.47 37.38 -12.87
CA VAL A 454 -1.82 37.37 -14.20
C VAL A 454 -2.81 37.77 -15.29
N ALA A 455 -4.06 37.30 -15.24
CA ALA A 455 -5.11 37.72 -16.16
C ALA A 455 -5.34 39.24 -16.11
N LYS A 456 -5.48 39.82 -14.91
CA LYS A 456 -5.62 41.28 -14.74
C LYS A 456 -4.43 42.07 -15.30
N ILE A 457 -3.21 41.54 -15.19
CA ILE A 457 -2.02 42.19 -15.75
C ILE A 457 -2.05 42.13 -17.28
N MET A 458 -2.43 40.99 -17.85
CA MET A 458 -2.58 40.84 -19.30
C MET A 458 -3.64 41.79 -19.87
N ASP A 459 -4.79 41.91 -19.19
CA ASP A 459 -5.86 42.82 -19.61
C ASP A 459 -5.38 44.27 -19.64
N ARG A 460 -4.60 44.70 -18.62
CA ARG A 460 -4.02 46.05 -18.57
C ARG A 460 -3.00 46.31 -19.67
N ILE A 461 -2.15 45.34 -19.96
CA ILE A 461 -1.16 45.47 -21.05
C ILE A 461 -1.87 45.55 -22.41
N ALA A 462 -2.97 44.82 -22.59
CA ALA A 462 -3.77 44.91 -23.81
C ALA A 462 -4.44 46.28 -23.97
N THR A 463 -4.99 46.87 -22.90
CA THR A 463 -5.64 48.19 -22.95
C THR A 463 -4.66 49.35 -23.12
N ASP A 464 -3.45 49.25 -22.56
CA ASP A 464 -2.44 50.30 -22.65
C ASP A 464 -1.65 50.26 -23.98
N GLY A 465 -1.76 49.16 -24.74
CA GLY A 465 -1.10 48.99 -26.05
C GLY A 465 -1.87 49.57 -27.25
N GLU A 466 -3.16 49.90 -27.10
CA GLU A 466 -4.00 50.42 -28.20
C GLU A 466 -3.98 51.96 -28.34
N TYR A 467 -3.19 52.67 -27.51
CA TYR A 467 -3.14 54.14 -27.51
C TYR A 467 -1.89 54.76 -28.17
N SER A 468 -1.10 53.96 -28.91
CA SER A 468 0.15 54.43 -29.52
C SER A 468 0.32 53.97 -30.97
N ASP A 469 -0.61 54.38 -31.84
CA ASP A 469 -0.39 54.49 -33.28
C ASP A 469 -0.55 55.95 -33.73
#